data_AF-A0AAW1AZT4-F1
#
_entry.id   AF-A0AAW1AZT4-F1
#
_cell.length_a   1.000
_cell.length_b   1.000
_cell.length_c   1.000
_cell.angle_alpha   90.00
_cell.angle_beta   90.00
_cell.angle_gamma   90.00
#
_symmetry.space_group_name_H-M   'P 1'
#
loop_
_entity.id
_entity.type
_entity.pdbx_description
1 polymer ?
#
loop_
_entity_poly.entity_id
_entity_poly.type
_entity_poly.pdbx_seq_one_letter_code
_entity_poly.pdbx_strand_id
1 'polypeptide(L)'
;MSTAVETDFGLLVTYDGDHYAAISVPGSYINATCGLCGNYNKNPEDDVLRSDGKLATSVLDLGESWRVYHPEWKCSPGCLDNCSLCDMAMESLYFGPEYCGFINKTGGPLWECGAIVDPTAFVHSCVYDLCSIRDNGTGGLCQAIQAYALVCQALGILIGDWRGQTGCALACPENSHFEECMSCSESCDTLSMGPVCLDSCVEGCQCDKGFVLRGTQCILRSDCGCSFEGHQLATNQSFWMDIDCQYFCYCNGSDNSVRCENLPCKEDEYCLEESGLYYCQARTDASCIISGYSHYLTFDGFAFDFQSSCPLVLCTTIDRQRSEKSDIFPQFTVVAKNEDRDPSLALWVKQVEVEVFSYSIVIHRAYKHTVLPKQLFWNSDCTRRCRCFRRNLIQCDPRQCKSDEECALQNGVRGCFSMKSSYCIAAGGGVFRTFDGAFLRFPANCAFVLSTICQKLPDISFQLIINFDKWTYPNLTVISPVYFYINEEQILISDRNTIKLIEDMK
;
A
#
# COMPACT_ATOMS: atom_id res chain seq x y z
N MET A 1 29.85 -7.09 -5.72
CA MET A 1 28.65 -7.84 -6.14
C MET A 1 28.30 -7.36 -7.53
N SER A 2 28.22 -8.25 -8.51
CA SER A 2 27.74 -7.90 -9.86
C SER A 2 26.22 -7.97 -9.93
N THR A 3 25.63 -7.04 -10.67
CA THR A 3 24.21 -7.06 -11.02
C THR A 3 24.06 -7.78 -12.35
N ALA A 4 23.14 -8.75 -12.43
CA ALA A 4 22.84 -9.48 -13.64
C ALA A 4 21.37 -9.25 -14.05
N VAL A 5 21.15 -9.05 -15.35
CA VAL A 5 19.82 -8.98 -15.97
C VAL A 5 19.74 -10.08 -17.02
N GLU A 6 18.89 -11.07 -16.75
CA GLU A 6 18.57 -12.14 -17.69
C GLU A 6 17.15 -11.94 -18.24
N THR A 7 17.00 -12.16 -19.55
CA THR A 7 15.73 -12.04 -20.26
C THR A 7 15.25 -13.42 -20.72
N ASP A 8 13.95 -13.57 -20.93
CA ASP A 8 13.32 -14.82 -21.40
C ASP A 8 13.71 -15.23 -22.82
N PHE A 9 14.28 -14.30 -23.61
CA PHE A 9 14.88 -14.57 -24.92
C PHE A 9 16.39 -14.83 -24.87
N GLY A 10 16.96 -14.99 -23.67
CA GLY A 10 18.33 -15.46 -23.46
C GLY A 10 19.43 -14.40 -23.52
N LEU A 11 19.08 -13.11 -23.62
CA LEU A 11 20.06 -12.03 -23.39
C LEU A 11 20.40 -11.99 -21.89
N LEU A 12 21.70 -12.02 -21.59
CA LEU A 12 22.26 -11.86 -20.26
C LEU A 12 23.21 -10.67 -20.25
N VAL A 13 22.96 -9.69 -19.39
CA VAL A 13 23.84 -8.54 -19.14
C VAL A 13 24.34 -8.62 -17.71
N THR A 14 25.66 -8.50 -17.52
CA THR A 14 26.27 -8.41 -16.19
C THR A 14 27.05 -7.11 -16.06
N TYR A 15 26.97 -6.47 -14.90
CA TYR A 15 27.73 -5.26 -14.57
C TYR A 15 28.20 -5.32 -13.12
N ASP A 16 29.48 -5.13 -12.86
CA ASP A 16 30.05 -5.22 -11.52
C ASP A 16 29.85 -3.96 -10.66
N GLY A 17 29.29 -2.89 -11.24
CA GLY A 17 29.08 -1.61 -10.56
C GLY A 17 30.22 -0.61 -10.75
N ASP A 18 31.31 -1.00 -11.40
CA ASP A 18 32.56 -0.24 -11.43
C ASP A 18 33.19 -0.20 -12.83
N HIS A 19 33.83 -1.29 -13.27
CA HIS A 19 34.69 -1.28 -14.47
C HIS A 19 34.42 -2.44 -15.45
N TYR A 20 33.59 -3.42 -15.08
CA TYR A 20 33.34 -4.59 -15.91
C TYR A 20 31.86 -4.73 -16.26
N ALA A 21 31.58 -4.75 -17.57
CA ALA A 21 30.27 -5.09 -18.12
C ALA A 21 30.41 -6.18 -19.18
N ALA A 22 29.51 -7.16 -19.18
CA ALA A 22 29.46 -8.21 -20.18
C ALA A 22 28.06 -8.41 -20.73
N ILE A 23 27.99 -8.82 -21.99
CA ILE A 23 26.75 -9.12 -22.70
C ILE A 23 26.91 -10.50 -23.34
N SER A 24 25.95 -11.38 -23.08
CA SER A 24 25.85 -12.69 -23.71
C SER A 24 24.52 -12.82 -24.44
N VAL A 25 24.56 -13.32 -25.67
CA VAL A 25 23.39 -13.58 -26.51
C VAL A 25 23.43 -15.00 -27.08
N PRO A 26 22.28 -15.67 -27.26
CA PRO A 26 22.25 -17.01 -27.84
C PRO A 26 22.66 -17.02 -29.31
N GLY A 27 23.07 -18.20 -29.82
CA GLY A 27 23.47 -18.38 -31.23
C GLY A 27 22.37 -18.06 -32.27
N SER A 28 21.12 -17.88 -31.84
CA SER A 28 20.03 -17.37 -32.69
C SER A 28 20.25 -15.92 -33.16
N TYR A 29 21.16 -15.18 -32.51
CA TYR A 29 21.51 -13.80 -32.85
C TYR A 29 22.63 -13.68 -33.89
N ILE A 30 23.15 -14.80 -34.43
CA ILE A 30 24.19 -14.77 -35.47
C ILE A 30 23.75 -13.87 -36.64
N ASN A 31 24.61 -12.96 -37.08
CA ASN A 31 24.37 -11.94 -38.10
C ASN A 31 23.27 -10.91 -37.76
N ALA A 32 22.78 -10.86 -36.53
CA ALA A 32 21.68 -9.97 -36.12
C ALA A 32 22.13 -8.82 -35.21
N THR A 33 23.38 -8.83 -34.71
CA THR A 33 23.91 -7.78 -33.85
C THR A 33 24.62 -6.69 -34.65
N CYS A 34 24.75 -5.51 -34.05
CA CYS A 34 25.63 -4.44 -34.50
C CYS A 34 25.97 -3.55 -33.29
N GLY A 35 27.06 -2.79 -33.38
CA GLY A 35 27.55 -1.97 -32.29
C GLY A 35 29.05 -2.16 -32.06
N LEU A 36 29.54 -1.69 -30.92
CA LEU A 36 30.95 -1.87 -30.53
C LEU A 36 31.36 -3.32 -30.29
N CYS A 37 30.39 -4.22 -30.05
CA CYS A 37 30.61 -5.66 -29.91
C CYS A 37 30.52 -6.44 -31.23
N GLY A 38 30.46 -5.76 -32.37
CA GLY A 38 30.48 -6.39 -33.69
C GLY A 38 29.14 -6.97 -34.16
N ASN A 39 29.20 -7.73 -35.25
CA ASN A 39 28.02 -8.21 -35.99
C ASN A 39 27.65 -9.69 -35.73
N TYR A 40 28.46 -10.37 -34.92
CA TYR A 40 28.28 -11.77 -34.51
C TYR A 40 28.17 -12.76 -35.69
N ASN A 41 28.97 -12.57 -36.74
CA ASN A 41 29.06 -13.47 -37.90
C ASN A 41 30.21 -14.49 -37.83
N LYS A 42 30.97 -14.50 -36.72
CA LYS A 42 32.18 -15.32 -36.49
C LYS A 42 33.42 -14.92 -37.31
N ASN A 43 33.44 -13.72 -37.87
CA ASN A 43 34.58 -13.16 -38.60
C ASN A 43 35.09 -11.88 -37.89
N PRO A 44 36.11 -11.97 -37.02
CA PRO A 44 36.60 -10.81 -36.27
C PRO A 44 37.18 -9.69 -37.15
N GLU A 45 37.58 -10.00 -38.39
CA GLU A 45 38.17 -9.02 -39.31
C GLU A 45 37.16 -7.99 -39.84
N ASP A 46 35.86 -8.25 -39.71
CA ASP A 46 34.80 -7.33 -40.16
C ASP A 46 33.95 -6.73 -39.02
N ASP A 47 34.41 -6.84 -37.78
CA ASP A 47 33.68 -6.30 -36.62
C ASP A 47 33.88 -4.78 -36.41
N VAL A 48 34.87 -4.18 -37.07
CA VAL A 48 35.16 -2.73 -37.01
C VAL A 48 34.24 -1.91 -37.93
N LEU A 49 32.94 -2.18 -37.89
CA LEU A 49 31.92 -1.46 -38.66
C LEU A 49 31.36 -0.29 -37.88
N ARG A 50 31.29 0.84 -38.57
CA ARG A 50 30.59 2.04 -38.12
C ARG A 50 29.09 1.82 -38.04
N SER A 51 28.39 2.74 -37.39
CA SER A 51 26.92 2.76 -37.35
C SER A 51 26.24 2.88 -38.73
N ASP A 52 26.97 3.35 -39.77
CA ASP A 52 26.49 3.39 -41.15
C ASP A 52 26.85 2.14 -41.97
N GLY A 53 27.42 1.11 -41.34
CA GLY A 53 27.77 -0.17 -41.95
C GLY A 53 29.05 -0.16 -42.80
N LYS A 54 29.86 0.91 -42.73
CA LYS A 54 31.16 0.98 -43.39
C LYS A 54 32.29 0.63 -42.42
N LEU A 55 33.43 0.17 -42.95
CA LEU A 55 34.64 -0.04 -42.14
C LEU A 55 35.13 1.28 -41.55
N ALA A 56 35.44 1.27 -40.26
CA ALA A 56 36.04 2.39 -39.56
C ALA A 56 37.51 2.57 -39.97
N THR A 57 37.98 3.81 -40.04
CA THR A 57 39.38 4.10 -40.41
C THR A 57 40.33 4.09 -39.22
N SER A 58 39.80 4.13 -38.00
CA SER A 58 40.54 4.05 -36.74
C SER A 58 39.60 3.62 -35.60
N VAL A 59 40.16 3.22 -34.46
CA VAL A 59 39.38 2.89 -33.25
C VAL A 59 38.58 4.10 -32.76
N LEU A 60 39.15 5.30 -32.89
CA LEU A 60 38.46 6.55 -32.57
C LEU A 60 37.24 6.78 -33.49
N ASP A 61 37.43 6.54 -34.79
CA ASP A 61 36.36 6.67 -35.78
C ASP A 61 35.21 5.67 -35.52
N LEU A 62 35.55 4.45 -35.10
CA LEU A 62 34.59 3.44 -34.68
C LEU A 62 33.78 3.90 -33.45
N GLY A 63 34.47 4.34 -32.40
CA GLY A 63 33.85 4.80 -31.15
C GLY A 63 32.91 6.00 -31.35
N GLU A 64 33.35 6.99 -32.12
CA GLU A 64 32.53 8.17 -32.43
C GLU A 64 31.28 7.81 -33.25
N SER A 65 31.38 6.83 -34.14
CA SER A 65 30.24 6.41 -34.98
C SER A 65 29.10 5.79 -34.16
N TRP A 66 29.41 5.13 -33.04
CA TRP A 66 28.45 4.45 -32.16
C TRP A 66 28.04 5.28 -30.93
N ARG A 67 28.43 6.56 -30.88
CA ARG A 67 28.10 7.46 -29.77
C ARG A 67 26.60 7.77 -29.72
N VAL A 68 26.00 7.63 -28.53
CA VAL A 68 24.61 8.02 -28.26
C VAL A 68 24.56 9.44 -27.68
N TYR A 69 23.66 10.27 -28.19
CA TYR A 69 23.46 11.63 -27.68
C TYR A 69 22.62 11.63 -26.40
N HIS A 70 23.07 12.37 -25.38
CA HIS A 70 22.30 12.63 -24.17
C HIS A 70 22.18 14.16 -23.93
N PRO A 71 20.97 14.71 -23.68
CA PRO A 71 20.75 16.16 -23.59
C PRO A 71 21.57 16.85 -22.49
N GLU A 72 21.78 16.15 -21.38
CA GLU A 72 22.41 16.71 -20.18
C GLU A 72 23.91 16.38 -20.07
N TRP A 73 24.40 15.39 -20.82
CA TRP A 73 25.76 14.87 -20.68
C TRP A 73 26.53 15.12 -21.97
N LYS A 74 27.37 16.16 -21.95
CA LYS A 74 28.25 16.51 -23.07
C LYS A 74 29.58 15.77 -22.95
N CYS A 75 29.74 14.69 -23.70
CA CYS A 75 31.00 13.95 -23.79
C CYS A 75 31.92 14.56 -24.86
N SER A 76 33.23 14.60 -24.60
CA SER A 76 34.23 14.90 -25.62
C SER A 76 34.52 13.63 -26.45
N PRO A 77 35.14 13.76 -27.65
CA PRO A 77 35.47 12.62 -28.51
C PRO A 77 36.52 11.65 -27.95
N GLY A 78 36.92 11.77 -26.68
CA GLY A 78 38.05 11.04 -26.12
C GLY A 78 39.40 11.64 -26.56
N CYS A 79 40.45 10.81 -26.53
CA CYS A 79 41.80 11.19 -26.90
C CYS A 79 41.96 11.22 -28.44
N LEU A 80 42.43 12.37 -28.97
CA LEU A 80 42.57 12.63 -30.41
C LEU A 80 43.99 12.39 -30.94
N ASP A 81 45.03 12.52 -30.10
CA ASP A 81 46.43 12.32 -30.47
C ASP A 81 47.27 11.90 -29.25
N ASN A 82 48.23 10.99 -29.46
CA ASN A 82 49.17 10.48 -28.45
C ASN A 82 48.51 9.92 -27.18
N CYS A 83 47.61 8.95 -27.36
CA CYS A 83 46.87 8.27 -26.28
C CYS A 83 47.72 7.30 -25.45
N SER A 84 49.04 7.28 -25.64
CA SER A 84 49.96 6.53 -24.81
C SER A 84 50.03 7.21 -23.44
N LEU A 85 49.30 6.67 -22.47
CA LEU A 85 49.23 7.19 -21.10
C LEU A 85 50.50 6.85 -20.31
N CYS A 86 51.21 5.81 -20.74
CA CYS A 86 52.51 5.35 -20.25
C CYS A 86 53.61 5.51 -21.31
N ASP A 87 54.86 5.54 -20.84
CA ASP A 87 56.02 5.36 -21.70
C ASP A 87 56.23 3.87 -22.03
N MET A 88 57.04 3.58 -23.05
CA MET A 88 57.30 2.21 -23.50
C MET A 88 57.89 1.31 -22.41
N ALA A 89 58.59 1.87 -21.42
CA ALA A 89 59.22 1.08 -20.36
C ALA A 89 58.17 0.63 -19.32
N MET A 90 57.26 1.51 -18.93
CA MET A 90 56.13 1.18 -18.05
C MET A 90 55.14 0.23 -18.74
N GLU A 91 54.85 0.46 -20.02
CA GLU A 91 53.99 -0.44 -20.79
C GLU A 91 54.57 -1.87 -20.83
N SER A 92 55.87 -2.00 -21.14
CA SER A 92 56.57 -3.28 -21.13
C SER A 92 56.62 -3.94 -19.74
N LEU A 93 56.65 -3.15 -18.66
CA LEU A 93 56.59 -3.66 -17.30
C LEU A 93 55.21 -4.28 -17.00
N TYR A 94 54.13 -3.58 -17.38
CA TYR A 94 52.76 -4.06 -17.14
C TYR A 94 52.39 -5.28 -17.98
N PHE A 95 52.96 -5.45 -19.18
CA PHE A 95 52.86 -6.70 -19.93
C PHE A 95 53.60 -7.89 -19.27
N GLY A 96 54.42 -7.64 -18.25
CA GLY A 96 55.16 -8.68 -17.52
C GLY A 96 54.28 -9.60 -16.68
N PRO A 97 54.79 -10.78 -16.28
CA PRO A 97 54.04 -11.83 -15.57
C PRO A 97 53.66 -11.48 -14.12
N GLU A 98 54.28 -10.44 -13.55
CA GLU A 98 53.97 -9.92 -12.22
C GLU A 98 52.80 -8.90 -12.24
N TYR A 99 52.35 -8.50 -13.43
CA TYR A 99 51.25 -7.56 -13.65
C TYR A 99 50.21 -8.20 -14.60
N CYS A 100 49.87 -7.56 -15.71
CA CYS A 100 48.80 -8.00 -16.60
C CYS A 100 49.13 -9.31 -17.33
N GLY A 101 50.42 -9.61 -17.53
CA GLY A 101 50.88 -10.90 -18.04
C GLY A 101 50.59 -12.07 -17.09
N PHE A 102 50.13 -11.82 -15.87
CA PHE A 102 49.61 -12.87 -14.99
C PHE A 102 48.41 -13.59 -15.61
N ILE A 103 47.54 -12.86 -16.33
CA ILE A 103 46.30 -13.36 -16.93
C ILE A 103 46.58 -14.46 -17.97
N ASN A 104 47.65 -14.32 -18.75
CA ASN A 104 48.05 -15.28 -19.79
C ASN A 104 49.24 -16.17 -19.40
N LYS A 105 49.59 -16.22 -18.11
CA LYS A 105 50.75 -16.96 -17.61
C LYS A 105 50.58 -18.47 -17.83
N THR A 106 51.50 -19.08 -18.57
CA THR A 106 51.52 -20.51 -18.83
C THR A 106 51.64 -21.32 -17.54
N GLY A 107 50.73 -22.26 -17.31
CA GLY A 107 50.69 -23.08 -16.08
C GLY A 107 50.32 -22.30 -14.82
N GLY A 108 49.77 -21.08 -14.96
CA GLY A 108 49.23 -20.29 -13.85
C GLY A 108 47.81 -20.72 -13.43
N PRO A 109 47.24 -20.10 -12.38
CA PRO A 109 45.92 -20.45 -11.85
C PRO A 109 44.77 -20.18 -12.83
N LEU A 110 44.99 -19.34 -13.84
CA LEU A 110 44.01 -18.99 -14.87
C LEU A 110 44.26 -19.73 -16.20
N TRP A 111 45.24 -20.62 -16.25
CA TRP A 111 45.70 -21.28 -17.49
C TRP A 111 44.63 -22.09 -18.19
N GLU A 112 43.86 -22.90 -17.45
CA GLU A 112 42.79 -23.74 -18.01
C GLU A 112 41.73 -22.89 -18.73
N CYS A 113 41.47 -21.67 -18.24
CA CYS A 113 40.55 -20.76 -18.88
C CYS A 113 41.07 -20.22 -20.21
N GLY A 114 42.38 -20.00 -20.33
CA GLY A 114 43.03 -19.53 -21.56
C GLY A 114 42.85 -20.44 -22.78
N ALA A 115 42.50 -21.71 -22.56
CA ALA A 115 42.18 -22.64 -23.65
C ALA A 115 40.78 -22.41 -24.26
N ILE A 116 39.89 -21.71 -23.55
CA ILE A 116 38.49 -21.50 -23.91
C ILE A 116 38.24 -20.00 -24.18
N VAL A 117 38.82 -19.13 -23.36
CA VAL A 117 38.70 -17.67 -23.43
C VAL A 117 40.06 -17.10 -23.78
N ASP A 118 40.17 -16.35 -24.88
CA ASP A 118 41.43 -15.71 -25.26
C ASP A 118 41.76 -14.57 -24.25
N PRO A 119 42.87 -14.65 -23.50
CA PRO A 119 43.23 -13.63 -22.52
C PRO A 119 43.72 -12.33 -23.15
N THR A 120 44.00 -12.29 -24.47
CA THR A 120 44.67 -11.15 -25.13
C THR A 120 43.96 -9.82 -24.86
N ALA A 121 42.64 -9.76 -25.05
CA ALA A 121 41.88 -8.54 -24.80
C ALA A 121 41.96 -8.07 -23.34
N PHE A 122 41.90 -9.00 -22.38
CA PHE A 122 41.98 -8.71 -20.95
C PHE A 122 43.38 -8.22 -20.54
N VAL A 123 44.44 -8.80 -21.10
CA VAL A 123 45.83 -8.36 -20.86
C VAL A 123 46.01 -6.93 -21.38
N HIS A 124 45.56 -6.64 -22.61
CA HIS A 124 45.68 -5.31 -23.19
C HIS A 124 44.85 -4.25 -22.44
N SER A 125 43.63 -4.60 -22.02
CA SER A 125 42.80 -3.72 -21.18
C SER A 125 43.48 -3.43 -19.84
N CYS A 126 43.98 -4.46 -19.16
CA CYS A 126 44.72 -4.32 -17.91
C CYS A 126 45.89 -3.34 -18.03
N VAL A 127 46.70 -3.46 -19.09
CA VAL A 127 47.84 -2.56 -19.32
C VAL A 127 47.37 -1.13 -19.54
N TYR A 128 46.33 -0.94 -20.34
CA TYR A 128 45.75 0.37 -20.59
C TYR A 128 45.25 1.02 -19.28
N ASP A 129 44.54 0.26 -18.45
CA ASP A 129 43.99 0.73 -17.17
C ASP A 129 45.10 1.12 -16.20
N LEU A 130 46.12 0.28 -16.03
CA LEU A 130 47.30 0.60 -15.21
C LEU A 130 48.06 1.83 -15.73
N CYS A 131 48.17 1.99 -17.06
CA CYS A 131 48.77 3.18 -17.66
C CYS A 131 47.92 4.46 -17.41
N SER A 132 46.60 4.33 -17.30
CA SER A 132 45.68 5.46 -17.12
C SER A 132 45.59 5.96 -15.67
N ILE A 133 45.70 5.06 -14.69
CA ILE A 133 45.35 5.35 -13.29
C ILE A 133 46.46 6.11 -12.54
N ARG A 134 47.72 6.12 -13.02
CA ARG A 134 48.89 6.79 -12.37
C ARG A 134 49.03 6.50 -10.86
N ASP A 135 48.39 5.46 -10.36
CA ASP A 135 48.50 5.06 -8.97
C ASP A 135 49.55 3.95 -8.88
N ASN A 136 50.39 4.00 -7.85
CA ASN A 136 51.38 2.96 -7.55
C ASN A 136 50.72 1.71 -6.92
N GLY A 137 49.39 1.62 -6.95
CA GLY A 137 48.59 0.59 -6.26
C GLY A 137 48.27 -0.62 -7.12
N THR A 138 48.08 -1.78 -6.47
CA THR A 138 47.64 -3.04 -7.08
C THR A 138 46.14 -3.06 -7.44
N GLY A 139 45.37 -2.03 -7.09
CA GLY A 139 43.91 -1.98 -7.27
C GLY A 139 43.45 -2.23 -8.71
N GLY A 140 44.00 -1.49 -9.68
CA GLY A 140 43.67 -1.66 -11.11
C GLY A 140 44.08 -3.01 -11.67
N LEU A 141 45.19 -3.58 -11.19
CA LEU A 141 45.64 -4.92 -11.56
C LEU A 141 44.64 -5.97 -11.06
N CYS A 142 44.23 -5.87 -9.80
CA CYS A 142 43.29 -6.81 -9.19
C CYS A 142 41.92 -6.79 -9.85
N GLN A 143 41.44 -5.60 -10.22
CA GLN A 143 40.22 -5.40 -10.99
C GLN A 143 40.30 -6.07 -12.37
N ALA A 144 41.39 -5.86 -13.10
CA ALA A 144 41.56 -6.47 -14.41
C ALA A 144 41.67 -8.00 -14.36
N ILE A 145 42.37 -8.55 -13.36
CA ILE A 145 42.45 -10.01 -13.17
C ILE A 145 41.08 -10.57 -12.74
N GLN A 146 40.34 -9.85 -11.88
CA GLN A 146 38.98 -10.20 -11.48
C GLN A 146 38.06 -10.35 -12.68
N ALA A 147 38.08 -9.40 -13.62
CA ALA A 147 37.23 -9.40 -14.80
C ALA A 147 37.41 -10.69 -15.61
N TYR A 148 38.65 -11.13 -15.81
CA TYR A 148 38.93 -12.39 -16.50
C TYR A 148 38.49 -13.61 -15.68
N ALA A 149 38.82 -13.64 -14.39
CA ALA A 149 38.42 -14.72 -13.48
C ALA A 149 36.90 -14.94 -13.44
N LEU A 150 36.11 -13.86 -13.43
CA LEU A 150 34.64 -13.92 -13.45
C LEU A 150 34.09 -14.55 -14.73
N VAL A 151 34.68 -14.25 -15.91
CA VAL A 151 34.27 -14.90 -17.17
C VAL A 151 34.53 -16.39 -17.12
N CYS A 152 35.70 -16.79 -16.62
CA CYS A 152 36.07 -18.20 -16.48
C CYS A 152 35.10 -18.95 -15.56
N GLN A 153 34.81 -18.37 -14.40
CA GLN A 153 33.87 -18.94 -13.42
C GLN A 153 32.44 -19.02 -13.98
N ALA A 154 31.99 -18.01 -14.73
CA ALA A 154 30.68 -18.03 -15.39
C ALA A 154 30.53 -19.15 -16.43
N LEU A 155 31.64 -19.60 -17.02
CA LEU A 155 31.70 -20.78 -17.90
C LEU A 155 31.87 -22.10 -17.14
N GLY A 156 31.85 -22.07 -15.81
CA GLY A 156 32.06 -23.25 -14.95
C GLY A 156 33.49 -23.77 -14.96
N ILE A 157 34.46 -22.97 -15.41
CA ILE A 157 35.88 -23.36 -15.45
C ILE A 157 36.46 -23.17 -14.05
N LEU A 158 37.07 -24.22 -13.51
CA LEU A 158 37.80 -24.15 -12.25
C LEU A 158 39.07 -23.31 -12.45
N ILE A 159 39.17 -22.22 -11.70
CA ILE A 159 40.37 -21.40 -11.61
C ILE A 159 41.08 -21.68 -10.28
N GLY A 160 42.41 -21.56 -10.25
CA GLY A 160 43.20 -21.69 -9.01
C GLY A 160 43.32 -20.38 -8.24
N ASP A 161 44.08 -20.43 -7.13
CA ASP A 161 44.33 -19.28 -6.24
C ASP A 161 45.16 -18.18 -6.93
N TRP A 162 44.47 -17.29 -7.63
CA TRP A 162 45.08 -16.12 -8.25
C TRP A 162 45.20 -14.96 -7.26
N ARG A 163 44.30 -14.83 -6.28
CA ARG A 163 44.29 -13.72 -5.32
C ARG A 163 45.45 -13.78 -4.35
N GLY A 164 45.76 -14.96 -3.82
CA GLY A 164 46.92 -15.18 -2.96
C GLY A 164 48.23 -14.95 -3.69
N GLN A 165 48.31 -15.31 -4.98
CA GLN A 165 49.52 -15.12 -5.79
C GLN A 165 49.78 -13.69 -6.25
N THR A 166 48.72 -12.88 -6.38
CA THR A 166 48.80 -11.49 -6.89
C THR A 166 48.70 -10.45 -5.78
N GLY A 167 48.42 -10.87 -4.54
CA GLY A 167 48.15 -9.97 -3.43
C GLY A 167 46.80 -9.26 -3.53
N CYS A 168 45.90 -9.76 -4.38
CA CYS A 168 44.56 -9.22 -4.63
C CYS A 168 43.52 -9.71 -3.62
N ALA A 169 43.84 -9.57 -2.34
CA ALA A 169 42.97 -9.96 -1.24
C ALA A 169 41.64 -9.18 -1.31
N LEU A 170 40.52 -9.90 -1.26
CA LEU A 170 39.20 -9.29 -1.09
C LEU A 170 39.10 -8.72 0.32
N ALA A 171 38.85 -7.41 0.41
CA ALA A 171 38.52 -6.77 1.66
C ALA A 171 37.08 -7.16 2.04
N CYS A 172 36.94 -8.10 2.98
CA CYS A 172 35.65 -8.52 3.48
C CYS A 172 35.13 -7.60 4.59
N PRO A 173 33.80 -7.42 4.70
CA PRO A 173 33.21 -6.62 5.77
C PRO A 173 33.52 -7.23 7.15
N GLU A 174 33.34 -6.43 8.21
CA GLU A 174 33.53 -6.93 9.57
C GLU A 174 32.72 -8.21 9.85
N ASN A 175 33.31 -9.12 10.62
CA ASN A 175 32.75 -10.44 10.96
C ASN A 175 32.51 -11.35 9.73
N SER A 176 33.36 -11.22 8.73
CA SER A 176 33.42 -12.13 7.59
C SER A 176 34.86 -12.32 7.12
N HIS A 177 35.09 -13.41 6.41
CA HIS A 177 36.36 -13.72 5.79
C HIS A 177 36.19 -14.08 4.32
N PHE A 178 37.26 -13.93 3.55
CA PHE A 178 37.29 -14.38 2.17
C PHE A 178 37.31 -15.91 2.14
N GLU A 179 36.40 -16.49 1.36
CA GLU A 179 36.32 -17.91 1.09
C GLU A 179 36.39 -18.12 -0.43
N GLU A 180 37.28 -19.00 -0.88
CA GLU A 180 37.51 -19.26 -2.31
C GLU A 180 36.33 -20.02 -2.92
N CYS A 181 35.61 -20.77 -2.09
CA CYS A 181 34.51 -21.65 -2.52
C CYS A 181 33.36 -21.61 -1.49
N MET A 182 32.60 -20.52 -1.49
CA MET A 182 31.34 -20.41 -0.72
C MET A 182 30.23 -21.16 -1.45
N SER A 183 29.73 -22.23 -0.83
CA SER A 183 28.63 -23.06 -1.37
C SER A 183 27.31 -22.88 -0.63
N CYS A 184 27.32 -22.32 0.59
CA CYS A 184 26.13 -22.11 1.39
C CYS A 184 26.16 -20.73 2.04
N SER A 185 25.04 -20.01 1.99
CA SER A 185 24.88 -18.71 2.65
C SER A 185 23.63 -18.71 3.53
N GLU A 186 23.75 -18.19 4.75
CA GLU A 186 22.62 -17.95 5.67
C GLU A 186 22.41 -16.43 5.81
N SER A 187 21.17 -15.99 5.65
CA SER A 187 20.75 -14.59 5.75
C SER A 187 19.65 -14.42 6.79
N CYS A 188 19.41 -13.19 7.26
CA CYS A 188 18.30 -12.92 8.20
C CYS A 188 16.94 -13.43 7.67
N ASP A 189 16.71 -13.37 6.36
CA ASP A 189 15.46 -13.79 5.74
C ASP A 189 15.30 -15.31 5.68
N THR A 190 16.42 -16.05 5.70
CA THR A 190 16.45 -17.51 5.55
C THR A 190 16.64 -18.25 6.87
N LEU A 191 16.75 -17.55 8.00
CA LEU A 191 16.98 -18.12 9.33
C LEU A 191 16.01 -19.26 9.72
N SER A 192 14.75 -19.19 9.28
CA SER A 192 13.74 -20.22 9.55
C SER A 192 13.91 -21.49 8.72
N MET A 193 14.54 -21.38 7.54
CA MET A 193 14.76 -22.47 6.59
C MET A 193 16.18 -23.05 6.71
N GLY A 194 17.10 -22.30 7.30
CA GLY A 194 18.52 -22.62 7.38
C GLY A 194 19.31 -22.07 6.19
N PRO A 195 20.61 -22.43 6.08
CA PRO A 195 21.47 -21.97 5.00
C PRO A 195 20.96 -22.44 3.64
N VAL A 196 20.95 -21.52 2.68
CA VAL A 196 20.66 -21.83 1.27
C VAL A 196 21.97 -22.24 0.61
N CYS A 197 22.01 -23.44 0.05
CA CYS A 197 23.20 -24.01 -0.60
C CYS A 197 23.00 -24.12 -2.11
N LEU A 198 24.07 -23.83 -2.85
CA LEU A 198 24.16 -23.97 -4.30
C LEU A 198 25.01 -25.21 -4.65
N ASP A 199 24.70 -25.86 -5.77
CA ASP A 199 25.45 -27.03 -6.26
C ASP A 199 26.88 -26.65 -6.73
N SER A 200 27.08 -25.40 -7.11
CA SER A 200 28.38 -24.80 -7.46
C SER A 200 28.76 -23.75 -6.42
N CYS A 201 30.05 -23.67 -6.08
CA CYS A 201 30.53 -22.62 -5.20
C CYS A 201 31.04 -21.40 -5.97
N VAL A 202 30.99 -20.25 -5.30
CA VAL A 202 31.52 -18.99 -5.81
C VAL A 202 32.50 -18.41 -4.79
N GLU A 203 33.54 -17.73 -5.26
CA GLU A 203 34.41 -16.97 -4.36
C GLU A 203 33.63 -15.79 -3.75
N GLY A 204 33.92 -15.43 -2.50
CA GLY A 204 33.24 -14.31 -1.87
C GLY A 204 33.58 -14.14 -0.40
N CYS A 205 32.85 -13.24 0.26
CA CYS A 205 32.97 -13.04 1.70
C CYS A 205 31.92 -13.86 2.43
N GLN A 206 32.38 -14.85 3.19
CA GLN A 206 31.56 -15.72 4.02
C GLN A 206 31.48 -15.12 5.43
N CYS A 207 30.25 -14.97 5.96
CA CYS A 207 30.08 -14.53 7.35
C CYS A 207 30.70 -15.54 8.32
N ASP A 208 31.37 -15.03 9.36
CA ASP A 208 31.98 -15.84 10.39
C ASP A 208 30.91 -16.61 11.20
N LYS A 209 31.33 -17.68 11.86
CA LYS A 209 30.42 -18.50 12.67
C LYS A 209 29.72 -17.65 13.74
N GLY A 210 28.39 -17.68 13.74
CA GLY A 210 27.54 -16.89 14.65
C GLY A 210 27.01 -15.59 14.04
N PHE A 211 27.49 -15.23 12.85
CA PHE A 211 27.05 -14.10 12.06
C PHE A 211 26.31 -14.57 10.81
N VAL A 212 25.37 -13.76 10.33
CA VAL A 212 24.55 -14.03 9.15
C VAL A 212 24.40 -12.76 8.32
N LEU A 213 24.10 -12.92 7.03
CA LEU A 213 24.07 -11.81 6.10
C LEU A 213 22.77 -11.00 6.25
N ARG A 214 22.90 -9.68 6.40
CA ARG A 214 21.82 -8.71 6.26
C ARG A 214 22.24 -7.64 5.25
N GLY A 215 21.70 -7.71 4.03
CA GLY A 215 22.17 -6.86 2.93
C GLY A 215 23.62 -7.19 2.57
N THR A 216 24.54 -6.27 2.86
CA THR A 216 25.98 -6.42 2.60
C THR A 216 26.83 -6.61 3.87
N GLN A 217 26.20 -6.67 5.05
CA GLN A 217 26.90 -6.77 6.33
C GLN A 217 26.62 -8.10 7.01
N CYS A 218 27.64 -8.65 7.68
CA CYS A 218 27.51 -9.81 8.54
C CYS A 218 27.23 -9.31 9.97
N ILE A 219 26.00 -9.54 10.42
CA ILE A 219 25.55 -9.16 11.76
C ILE A 219 25.37 -10.40 12.63
N LEU A 220 25.34 -10.23 13.95
CA LEU A 220 25.05 -11.34 14.85
C LEU A 220 23.69 -11.95 14.50
N ARG A 221 23.60 -13.29 14.54
CA ARG A 221 22.34 -14.01 14.34
C ARG A 221 21.21 -13.45 15.21
N SER A 222 21.53 -13.02 16.43
CA SER A 222 20.58 -12.44 17.38
C SER A 222 20.01 -11.09 16.98
N ASP A 223 20.64 -10.38 16.04
CA ASP A 223 20.29 -9.01 15.66
C ASP A 223 19.40 -8.99 14.41
N CYS A 224 19.14 -10.14 13.80
CA CYS A 224 18.18 -10.28 12.70
C CYS A 224 16.73 -10.07 13.13
N GLY A 225 16.42 -10.27 14.42
CA GLY A 225 15.04 -10.24 14.90
C GLY A 225 14.27 -11.53 14.60
N CYS A 226 12.95 -11.46 14.48
CA CYS A 226 12.06 -12.61 14.33
C CYS A 226 11.07 -12.40 13.19
N SER A 227 10.70 -13.48 12.49
CA SER A 227 9.61 -13.46 11.52
C SER A 227 8.34 -14.03 12.14
N PHE A 228 7.24 -13.27 12.13
CA PHE A 228 5.96 -13.68 12.70
C PHE A 228 4.79 -13.23 11.83
N GLU A 229 4.04 -14.20 11.28
CA GLU A 229 2.86 -13.96 10.42
C GLU A 229 3.10 -12.91 9.31
N GLY A 230 4.28 -12.92 8.70
CA GLY A 230 4.68 -11.98 7.65
C GLY A 230 5.29 -10.66 8.15
N HIS A 231 5.34 -10.44 9.47
CA HIS A 231 5.99 -9.28 10.09
C HIS A 231 7.44 -9.59 10.46
N GLN A 232 8.33 -8.64 10.17
CA GLN A 232 9.72 -8.66 10.62
C GLN A 232 9.84 -7.85 11.89
N LEU A 233 10.13 -8.52 13.00
CA LEU A 233 10.19 -7.96 14.34
C LEU A 233 11.64 -7.75 14.75
N ALA A 234 11.98 -6.60 15.32
CA ALA A 234 13.30 -6.37 15.90
C ALA A 234 13.51 -7.23 17.16
N THR A 235 14.77 -7.49 17.51
CA THR A 235 15.10 -8.19 18.75
C THR A 235 14.56 -7.45 19.97
N ASN A 236 13.91 -8.18 20.88
CA ASN A 236 13.18 -7.66 22.03
C ASN A 236 11.99 -6.74 21.70
N GLN A 237 11.60 -6.60 20.43
CA GLN A 237 10.33 -5.96 20.10
C GLN A 237 9.20 -6.76 20.71
N SER A 238 8.30 -6.06 21.41
CA SER A 238 7.15 -6.64 22.05
C SER A 238 5.84 -6.16 21.42
N PHE A 239 4.82 -6.99 21.52
CA PHE A 239 3.48 -6.76 20.99
C PHE A 239 2.48 -7.71 21.66
N TRP A 240 1.20 -7.53 21.41
CA TRP A 240 0.16 -8.48 21.78
C TRP A 240 -0.38 -9.17 20.52
N MET A 241 -0.67 -10.47 20.62
CA MET A 241 -1.04 -11.27 19.45
C MET A 241 -2.51 -11.17 19.07
N ASP A 242 -3.37 -10.76 20.00
CA ASP A 242 -4.82 -10.84 19.86
C ASP A 242 -5.51 -9.49 20.12
N ILE A 243 -6.71 -9.34 19.55
CA ILE A 243 -7.52 -8.12 19.63
C ILE A 243 -7.97 -7.76 21.06
N ASP A 244 -7.96 -8.72 21.97
CA ASP A 244 -8.27 -8.50 23.38
C ASP A 244 -6.99 -8.26 24.20
N CYS A 245 -5.81 -8.25 23.56
CA CYS A 245 -4.49 -8.16 24.15
C CYS A 245 -4.30 -9.14 25.33
N GLN A 246 -4.71 -10.41 25.19
CA GLN A 246 -4.55 -11.42 26.24
C GLN A 246 -3.13 -12.00 26.32
N TYR A 247 -2.44 -12.09 25.20
CA TYR A 247 -1.11 -12.69 25.13
C TYR A 247 -0.08 -11.67 24.69
N PHE A 248 0.82 -11.36 25.62
CA PHE A 248 2.00 -10.55 25.36
C PHE A 248 3.06 -11.43 24.70
N CYS A 249 3.63 -10.97 23.60
CA CYS A 249 4.66 -11.63 22.84
C CYS A 249 5.89 -10.72 22.70
N TYR A 250 7.06 -11.34 22.61
CA TYR A 250 8.28 -10.64 22.28
C TYR A 250 9.16 -11.49 21.36
N CYS A 251 9.94 -10.82 20.53
CA CYS A 251 10.96 -11.46 19.72
C CYS A 251 12.18 -11.82 20.58
N ASN A 252 12.43 -13.10 20.78
CA ASN A 252 13.61 -13.58 21.45
C ASN A 252 14.78 -13.70 20.46
N GLY A 253 15.75 -12.79 20.56
CA GLY A 253 16.92 -12.80 19.66
C GLY A 253 17.83 -14.01 19.81
N SER A 254 17.77 -14.77 20.92
CA SER A 254 18.68 -15.92 21.10
C SER A 254 18.38 -17.09 20.15
N ASP A 255 17.11 -17.27 19.78
CA ASP A 255 16.65 -18.31 18.87
C ASP A 255 15.80 -17.75 17.70
N ASN A 256 15.74 -16.42 17.57
CA ASN A 256 14.96 -15.69 16.56
C ASN A 256 13.48 -16.11 16.52
N SER A 257 12.94 -16.56 17.66
CA SER A 257 11.56 -17.04 17.79
C SER A 257 10.71 -16.05 18.58
N VAL A 258 9.42 -16.00 18.25
CA VAL A 258 8.45 -15.26 19.05
C VAL A 258 8.03 -16.10 20.24
N ARG A 259 8.15 -15.52 21.44
CA ARG A 259 7.70 -16.13 22.70
C ARG A 259 6.56 -15.33 23.27
N CYS A 260 5.51 -16.01 23.69
CA CYS A 260 4.30 -15.40 24.21
C CYS A 260 3.96 -15.93 25.60
N GLU A 261 3.38 -15.07 26.42
CA GLU A 261 2.86 -15.38 27.74
C GLU A 261 1.50 -14.71 27.97
N ASN A 262 0.69 -15.27 28.87
CA ASN A 262 -0.60 -14.68 29.22
C ASN A 262 -0.36 -13.46 30.13
N LEU A 263 -0.53 -12.27 29.56
CA LEU A 263 -0.31 -11.00 30.24
C LEU A 263 -1.24 -9.94 29.62
N PRO A 264 -2.49 -9.85 30.12
CA PRO A 264 -3.46 -8.89 29.58
C PRO A 264 -3.09 -7.44 29.87
N CYS A 265 -3.62 -6.49 29.08
CA CYS A 265 -3.52 -5.07 29.40
C CYS A 265 -4.04 -4.77 30.82
N LYS A 266 -3.49 -3.72 31.46
CA LYS A 266 -3.98 -3.26 32.76
C LYS A 266 -5.39 -2.67 32.68
N GLU A 267 -6.06 -2.54 33.83
CA GLU A 267 -7.42 -2.01 33.91
C GLU A 267 -7.58 -0.60 33.31
N ASP A 268 -6.53 0.20 33.35
CA ASP A 268 -6.41 1.57 32.84
C ASP A 268 -5.79 1.65 31.43
N GLU A 269 -5.60 0.52 30.76
CA GLU A 269 -5.11 0.44 29.39
C GLU A 269 -6.23 -0.04 28.45
N TYR A 270 -6.04 0.13 27.15
CA TYR A 270 -6.87 -0.46 26.10
C TYR A 270 -6.00 -1.01 24.97
N CYS A 271 -6.51 -2.04 24.28
CA CYS A 271 -5.81 -2.70 23.19
C CYS A 271 -6.03 -1.92 21.88
N LEU A 272 -4.95 -1.47 21.26
CA LEU A 272 -4.95 -0.77 19.98
C LEU A 272 -4.21 -1.59 18.92
N GLU A 273 -4.75 -1.65 17.71
CA GLU A 273 -4.08 -2.27 16.56
C GLU A 273 -3.21 -1.25 15.82
N GLU A 274 -2.00 -1.66 15.49
CA GLU A 274 -1.05 -0.88 14.69
C GLU A 274 -0.29 -1.82 13.75
N SER A 275 -0.53 -1.68 12.45
CA SER A 275 0.15 -2.43 11.37
C SER A 275 0.09 -3.95 11.52
N GLY A 276 -1.07 -4.48 11.91
CA GLY A 276 -1.33 -5.92 12.06
C GLY A 276 -0.94 -6.51 13.43
N LEU A 277 -0.35 -5.72 14.32
CA LEU A 277 0.01 -6.11 15.69
C LEU A 277 -0.79 -5.29 16.71
N TYR A 278 -0.86 -5.75 17.97
CA TYR A 278 -1.62 -5.08 19.02
C TYR A 278 -0.72 -4.52 20.13
N TYR A 279 -1.15 -3.42 20.74
CA TYR A 279 -0.42 -2.70 21.78
C TYR A 279 -1.36 -2.19 22.87
N CYS A 280 -1.00 -2.43 24.14
CA CYS A 280 -1.70 -1.80 25.26
C CYS A 280 -1.31 -0.31 25.33
N GLN A 281 -2.31 0.57 25.26
CA GLN A 281 -2.16 2.01 25.36
C GLN A 281 -2.85 2.52 26.63
N ALA A 282 -2.22 3.48 27.31
CA ALA A 282 -2.81 4.09 28.49
C ALA A 282 -4.09 4.86 28.12
N ARG A 283 -5.13 4.73 28.94
CA ARG A 283 -6.33 5.57 28.85
C ARG A 283 -5.98 7.00 29.25
N THR A 284 -5.86 7.86 28.24
CA THR A 284 -5.71 9.31 28.40
C THR A 284 -7.00 10.05 28.02
N ASP A 285 -8.08 9.31 27.76
CA ASP A 285 -9.36 9.81 27.32
C ASP A 285 -10.10 10.55 28.45
N ALA A 286 -10.49 11.79 28.16
CA ALA A 286 -11.44 12.50 28.99
C ALA A 286 -12.85 11.95 28.74
N SER A 287 -13.60 11.68 29.80
CA SER A 287 -14.97 11.18 29.71
C SER A 287 -15.99 12.26 30.06
N CYS A 288 -17.00 12.44 29.19
CA CYS A 288 -18.21 13.17 29.53
C CYS A 288 -19.29 12.16 29.91
N ILE A 289 -19.85 12.27 31.12
CA ILE A 289 -20.79 11.30 31.68
C ILE A 289 -22.15 11.94 31.85
N ILE A 290 -23.19 11.19 31.49
CA ILE A 290 -24.58 11.54 31.79
C ILE A 290 -25.18 10.39 32.55
N SER A 291 -25.69 10.68 33.75
CA SER A 291 -26.25 9.68 34.64
C SER A 291 -27.66 10.07 35.06
N GLY A 292 -28.61 9.15 34.88
CA GLY A 292 -29.99 9.32 35.36
C GLY A 292 -30.75 10.48 34.71
N TYR A 293 -31.52 11.19 35.52
CA TYR A 293 -32.30 12.37 35.14
C TYR A 293 -31.49 13.61 35.50
N SER A 294 -30.87 14.24 34.49
CA SER A 294 -30.22 15.56 34.59
C SER A 294 -28.80 15.68 35.14
N HIS A 295 -28.09 14.61 35.54
CA HIS A 295 -26.71 14.75 36.04
C HIS A 295 -25.68 14.64 34.91
N TYR A 296 -24.85 15.67 34.76
CA TYR A 296 -23.78 15.75 33.78
C TYR A 296 -22.43 15.90 34.47
N LEU A 297 -21.43 15.22 33.95
CA LEU A 297 -20.02 15.43 34.27
C LEU A 297 -19.30 15.79 32.96
N THR A 298 -18.76 17.00 32.88
CA THR A 298 -17.99 17.44 31.70
C THR A 298 -16.68 16.68 31.59
N PHE A 299 -16.03 16.75 30.41
CA PHE A 299 -14.69 16.20 30.18
C PHE A 299 -13.64 16.66 31.22
N ASP A 300 -13.74 17.89 31.73
CA ASP A 300 -12.83 18.46 32.73
C ASP A 300 -13.30 18.21 34.19
N GLY A 301 -14.31 17.37 34.40
CA GLY A 301 -14.79 16.97 35.73
C GLY A 301 -15.75 17.93 36.43
N PHE A 302 -16.23 18.99 35.75
CA PHE A 302 -17.30 19.84 36.31
C PHE A 302 -18.64 19.11 36.30
N ALA A 303 -19.25 18.99 37.48
CA ALA A 303 -20.55 18.35 37.66
C ALA A 303 -21.67 19.39 37.71
N PHE A 304 -22.76 19.16 36.97
CA PHE A 304 -23.94 20.04 37.00
C PHE A 304 -25.23 19.30 36.70
N ASP A 305 -26.34 19.91 37.11
CA ASP A 305 -27.69 19.38 36.91
C ASP A 305 -28.46 20.22 35.88
N PHE A 306 -29.00 19.58 34.84
CA PHE A 306 -29.79 20.25 33.81
C PHE A 306 -30.96 19.40 33.29
N GLN A 307 -32.18 19.83 33.60
CA GLN A 307 -33.42 19.14 33.22
C GLN A 307 -33.96 19.66 31.90
N SER A 308 -34.08 18.77 30.92
CA SER A 308 -34.67 19.07 29.61
C SER A 308 -35.29 17.81 29.00
N SER A 309 -36.48 17.96 28.42
CA SER A 309 -37.13 16.94 27.58
C SER A 309 -36.68 17.01 26.11
N CYS A 310 -35.97 18.08 25.72
CA CYS A 310 -35.47 18.24 24.37
C CYS A 310 -34.20 17.41 24.12
N PRO A 311 -33.93 16.98 22.87
CA PRO A 311 -32.63 16.44 22.49
C PRO A 311 -31.51 17.45 22.76
N LEU A 312 -30.40 16.99 23.33
CA LEU A 312 -29.24 17.82 23.65
C LEU A 312 -28.00 17.32 22.91
N VAL A 313 -27.28 18.25 22.25
CA VAL A 313 -25.95 17.99 21.73
C VAL A 313 -24.98 17.93 22.90
N LEU A 314 -24.37 16.78 23.11
CA LEU A 314 -23.45 16.54 24.22
C LEU A 314 -22.01 16.93 23.87
N CYS A 315 -21.61 16.63 22.64
CA CYS A 315 -20.29 16.91 22.15
C CYS A 315 -20.34 17.03 20.63
N THR A 316 -19.62 18.01 20.09
CA THR A 316 -19.36 18.14 18.67
C THR A 316 -17.97 18.73 18.48
N THR A 317 -17.29 18.36 17.40
CA THR A 317 -16.01 18.97 17.03
C THR A 317 -16.23 20.36 16.43
N ILE A 318 -15.37 21.30 16.79
CA ILE A 318 -15.36 22.67 16.25
C ILE A 318 -14.16 22.79 15.31
N ASP A 319 -14.39 23.29 14.09
CA ASP A 319 -13.31 23.56 13.14
C ASP A 319 -12.52 24.80 13.60
N ARG A 320 -11.35 24.59 14.21
CA ARG A 320 -10.39 25.66 14.49
C ARG A 320 -9.49 25.82 13.28
N GLN A 321 -9.78 26.82 12.46
CA GLN A 321 -8.84 27.27 11.44
C GLN A 321 -7.48 27.60 12.09
N ARG A 322 -6.45 26.90 11.61
CA ARG A 322 -5.00 27.07 11.84
C ARG A 322 -4.40 26.56 13.17
N SER A 323 -3.67 25.46 13.05
CA SER A 323 -2.24 25.41 13.39
C SER A 323 -1.55 24.39 12.46
N GLU A 324 -0.32 24.69 12.01
CA GLU A 324 0.41 24.11 10.87
C GLU A 324 0.91 22.65 11.04
N LYS A 325 0.20 21.81 11.77
CA LYS A 325 0.34 20.35 11.74
C LYS A 325 -1.04 19.74 11.96
N SER A 326 -1.83 19.64 10.89
CA SER A 326 -3.23 19.20 11.00
C SER A 326 -3.32 17.68 10.97
N ASP A 327 -3.36 17.07 12.15
CA ASP A 327 -4.22 15.90 12.31
C ASP A 327 -5.66 16.37 12.04
N ILE A 328 -6.18 16.03 10.87
CA ILE A 328 -7.56 16.35 10.49
C ILE A 328 -8.45 15.36 11.24
N PHE A 329 -8.95 15.77 12.41
CA PHE A 329 -9.88 14.93 13.17
C PHE A 329 -11.25 14.89 12.48
N PRO A 330 -11.96 13.73 12.50
CA PRO A 330 -13.32 13.61 12.00
C PRO A 330 -14.24 14.67 12.59
N GLN A 331 -15.11 15.27 11.77
CA GLN A 331 -16.25 15.99 12.32
C GLN A 331 -17.28 15.00 12.86
N PHE A 332 -17.68 15.15 14.12
CA PHE A 332 -18.74 14.34 14.71
C PHE A 332 -19.69 15.16 15.59
N THR A 333 -20.90 14.63 15.79
CA THR A 333 -21.90 15.17 16.73
C THR A 333 -22.55 14.03 17.51
N VAL A 334 -22.60 14.18 18.84
CA VAL A 334 -23.28 13.23 19.75
C VAL A 334 -24.49 13.92 20.36
N VAL A 335 -25.66 13.31 20.23
CA VAL A 335 -26.94 13.82 20.75
C VAL A 335 -27.55 12.80 21.70
N ALA A 336 -27.98 13.23 22.89
CA ALA A 336 -28.81 12.43 23.79
C ALA A 336 -30.27 12.87 23.73
N LYS A 337 -31.17 11.89 23.74
CA LYS A 337 -32.62 12.07 23.85
C LYS A 337 -33.09 11.44 25.15
N ASN A 338 -33.82 12.22 25.95
CA ASN A 338 -34.45 11.76 27.18
C ASN A 338 -35.83 11.16 26.90
N GLU A 339 -36.31 10.31 27.81
CA GLU A 339 -37.69 9.84 27.78
C GLU A 339 -38.67 11.00 27.95
N ASP A 340 -39.79 10.96 27.22
CA ASP A 340 -40.89 11.90 27.36
C ASP A 340 -41.87 11.29 28.39
N ARG A 341 -41.82 11.73 29.65
CA ARG A 341 -42.76 11.33 30.71
C ARG A 341 -43.22 12.56 31.52
N ASP A 342 -44.22 12.32 32.35
CA ASP A 342 -44.70 13.23 33.40
C ASP A 342 -43.51 13.74 34.27
N PRO A 343 -43.37 15.06 34.50
CA PRO A 343 -42.29 15.66 35.31
C PRO A 343 -42.19 15.12 36.75
N SER A 344 -43.20 14.40 37.23
CA SER A 344 -43.23 13.76 38.55
C SER A 344 -42.49 12.41 38.62
N LEU A 345 -42.01 11.87 37.50
CA LEU A 345 -41.25 10.61 37.40
C LEU A 345 -39.84 10.88 36.83
N ALA A 346 -38.83 10.11 37.27
CA ALA A 346 -37.47 10.25 36.76
C ALA A 346 -37.41 9.98 35.23
N LEU A 347 -36.93 10.94 34.43
CA LEU A 347 -36.68 10.75 32.99
C LEU A 347 -35.28 10.16 32.80
N TRP A 348 -35.19 9.04 32.09
CA TRP A 348 -33.91 8.43 31.75
C TRP A 348 -33.49 8.79 30.32
N VAL A 349 -32.19 8.71 30.03
CA VAL A 349 -31.71 8.75 28.65
C VAL A 349 -32.31 7.57 27.89
N LYS A 350 -33.12 7.87 26.88
CA LYS A 350 -33.80 6.89 26.02
C LYS A 350 -32.87 6.39 24.91
N GLN A 351 -32.14 7.32 24.31
CA GLN A 351 -31.41 7.10 23.08
C GLN A 351 -30.22 8.05 22.98
N VAL A 352 -29.11 7.55 22.42
CA VAL A 352 -27.95 8.34 21.99
C VAL A 352 -27.81 8.19 20.48
N GLU A 353 -27.63 9.30 19.78
CA GLU A 353 -27.37 9.36 18.34
C GLU A 353 -25.96 9.91 18.11
N VAL A 354 -25.15 9.21 17.31
CA VAL A 354 -23.80 9.65 16.92
C VAL A 354 -23.77 9.83 15.41
N GLU A 355 -23.40 11.04 14.99
CA GLU A 355 -23.18 11.38 13.59
C GLU A 355 -21.69 11.58 13.35
N VAL A 356 -21.10 10.83 12.42
CA VAL A 356 -19.67 10.92 12.08
C VAL A 356 -19.44 10.45 10.65
N PHE A 357 -18.61 11.16 9.86
CA PHE A 357 -18.28 10.79 8.47
C PHE A 357 -19.50 10.40 7.60
N SER A 358 -20.66 11.07 7.76
CA SER A 358 -21.98 10.78 7.14
C SER A 358 -22.74 9.55 7.63
N TYR A 359 -22.23 8.83 8.63
CA TYR A 359 -22.93 7.75 9.32
C TYR A 359 -23.79 8.29 10.46
N SER A 360 -24.99 7.72 10.65
CA SER A 360 -25.86 7.96 11.82
C SER A 360 -26.04 6.66 12.60
N ILE A 361 -25.49 6.63 13.81
CA ILE A 361 -25.44 5.48 14.69
C ILE A 361 -26.42 5.71 15.85
N VAL A 362 -27.34 4.78 16.06
CA VAL A 362 -28.33 4.87 17.14
C VAL A 362 -28.08 3.81 18.20
N ILE A 363 -27.93 4.25 19.45
CA ILE A 363 -27.86 3.40 20.63
C ILE A 363 -29.12 3.66 21.44
N HIS A 364 -30.01 2.67 21.53
CA HIS A 364 -31.32 2.81 22.15
C HIS A 364 -31.49 1.85 23.33
N ARG A 365 -32.05 2.35 24.44
CA ARG A 365 -32.17 1.59 25.71
C ARG A 365 -32.91 0.26 25.58
N ALA A 366 -33.93 0.20 24.73
CA ALA A 366 -34.72 -1.02 24.49
C ALA A 366 -33.92 -2.16 23.82
N TYR A 367 -32.80 -1.83 23.16
CA TYR A 367 -31.99 -2.80 22.43
C TYR A 367 -30.60 -2.89 23.05
N LYS A 368 -30.51 -3.55 24.21
CA LYS A 368 -29.23 -3.80 24.90
C LYS A 368 -28.26 -4.53 23.96
N HIS A 369 -27.00 -4.10 23.94
CA HIS A 369 -25.92 -4.66 23.11
C HIS A 369 -26.15 -4.61 21.59
N THR A 370 -27.14 -3.85 21.11
CA THR A 370 -27.44 -3.72 19.69
C THR A 370 -27.26 -2.26 19.28
N VAL A 371 -26.30 -2.02 18.40
CA VAL A 371 -26.14 -0.72 17.74
C VAL A 371 -26.92 -0.79 16.44
N LEU A 372 -27.90 0.10 16.26
CA LEU A 372 -28.70 0.15 15.04
C LEU A 372 -28.02 1.11 14.06
N PRO A 373 -27.30 0.62 13.02
CA PRO A 373 -26.99 1.47 11.89
C PRO A 373 -28.31 1.82 11.22
N LYS A 374 -28.58 3.12 11.05
CA LYS A 374 -29.83 3.57 10.43
C LYS A 374 -29.95 3.18 8.94
N GLN A 375 -28.88 2.67 8.33
CA GLN A 375 -28.82 2.34 6.90
C GLN A 375 -28.39 0.89 6.65
N LEU A 376 -29.27 0.14 5.99
CA LEU A 376 -28.88 -0.96 5.11
C LEU A 376 -28.12 -0.36 3.92
N PHE A 377 -26.95 -0.88 3.57
CA PHE A 377 -26.14 -0.36 2.47
C PHE A 377 -25.94 -1.42 1.38
N TRP A 378 -25.74 -0.97 0.15
CA TRP A 378 -25.45 -1.84 -0.98
C TRP A 378 -23.94 -2.04 -1.14
N ASN A 379 -23.52 -3.21 -1.61
CA ASN A 379 -22.15 -3.42 -2.05
C ASN A 379 -21.85 -2.65 -3.36
N SER A 380 -20.59 -2.64 -3.78
CA SER A 380 -20.11 -1.80 -4.88
C SER A 380 -20.83 -2.04 -6.22
N ASP A 381 -21.37 -3.23 -6.46
CA ASP A 381 -22.08 -3.63 -7.67
C ASP A 381 -23.60 -3.77 -7.47
N CYS A 382 -24.14 -3.35 -6.31
CA CYS A 382 -25.54 -3.53 -5.92
C CYS A 382 -26.08 -4.97 -6.11
N THR A 383 -25.24 -5.99 -5.92
CA THR A 383 -25.64 -7.41 -5.95
C THR A 383 -25.96 -7.97 -4.57
N ARG A 384 -25.66 -7.21 -3.51
CA ARG A 384 -25.95 -7.57 -2.12
C ARG A 384 -26.40 -6.35 -1.33
N ARG A 385 -27.36 -6.57 -0.43
CA ARG A 385 -27.79 -5.58 0.57
C ARG A 385 -27.32 -6.02 1.93
N CYS A 386 -26.57 -5.16 2.60
CA CYS A 386 -25.80 -5.48 3.79
C CYS A 386 -26.30 -4.70 5.01
N ARG A 387 -26.18 -5.32 6.18
CA ARG A 387 -26.35 -4.71 7.50
C ARG A 387 -25.15 -5.02 8.38
N CYS A 388 -24.79 -4.11 9.27
CA CYS A 388 -23.88 -4.45 10.35
C CYS A 388 -24.64 -5.32 11.37
N PHE A 389 -24.16 -6.54 11.60
CA PHE A 389 -24.80 -7.49 12.51
C PHE A 389 -24.09 -7.53 13.87
N ARG A 390 -22.76 -7.31 13.90
CA ARG A 390 -21.90 -7.20 15.11
C ARG A 390 -20.70 -6.28 14.83
N ARG A 391 -19.86 -6.00 15.85
CA ARG A 391 -18.54 -5.34 15.64
C ARG A 391 -17.79 -6.09 14.53
N ASN A 392 -17.45 -5.37 13.45
CA ASN A 392 -16.72 -5.85 12.28
C ASN A 392 -17.34 -7.02 11.50
N LEU A 393 -18.62 -7.37 11.75
CA LEU A 393 -19.32 -8.42 11.00
C LEU A 393 -20.46 -7.83 10.17
N ILE A 394 -20.27 -7.81 8.87
CA ILE A 394 -21.28 -7.40 7.88
C ILE A 394 -22.05 -8.65 7.44
N GLN A 395 -23.36 -8.64 7.62
CA GLN A 395 -24.25 -9.66 7.08
C GLN A 395 -24.91 -9.11 5.81
N CYS A 396 -24.71 -9.79 4.68
CA CYS A 396 -25.21 -9.39 3.39
C CYS A 396 -26.15 -10.43 2.79
N ASP A 397 -27.31 -10.00 2.35
CA ASP A 397 -28.27 -10.84 1.63
C ASP A 397 -28.17 -10.57 0.11
N PRO A 398 -28.21 -11.60 -0.74
CA PRO A 398 -28.24 -11.42 -2.19
C PRO A 398 -29.48 -10.65 -2.61
N ARG A 399 -29.29 -9.49 -3.25
CA ARG A 399 -30.36 -8.63 -3.78
C ARG A 399 -29.81 -7.91 -5.00
N GLN A 400 -30.63 -7.76 -6.05
CA GLN A 400 -30.27 -6.99 -7.24
C GLN A 400 -31.29 -5.88 -7.46
N CYS A 401 -30.85 -4.79 -8.08
CA CYS A 401 -31.76 -3.73 -8.54
C CYS A 401 -32.82 -4.31 -9.47
N LYS A 402 -34.04 -3.78 -9.37
CA LYS A 402 -35.12 -4.19 -10.28
C LYS A 402 -34.83 -3.70 -11.70
N SER A 403 -35.52 -4.26 -12.70
CA SER A 403 -35.31 -3.90 -14.12
C SER A 403 -35.56 -2.42 -14.46
N ASP A 404 -36.21 -1.68 -13.57
CA ASP A 404 -36.53 -0.26 -13.67
C ASP A 404 -35.70 0.63 -12.71
N GLU A 405 -34.72 0.05 -12.03
CA GLU A 405 -33.80 0.73 -11.11
C GLU A 405 -32.36 0.65 -11.62
N GLU A 406 -31.60 1.73 -11.48
CA GLU A 406 -30.17 1.78 -11.77
C GLU A 406 -29.36 1.78 -10.47
N CYS A 407 -28.30 0.96 -10.43
CA CYS A 407 -27.32 1.01 -9.35
C CYS A 407 -26.46 2.26 -9.51
N ALA A 408 -26.70 3.28 -8.70
CA ALA A 408 -25.99 4.55 -8.80
C ALA A 408 -25.51 5.01 -7.42
N LEU A 409 -24.59 5.99 -7.43
CA LEU A 409 -24.22 6.75 -6.25
C LEU A 409 -24.98 8.08 -6.29
N GLN A 410 -25.95 8.28 -5.39
CA GLN A 410 -26.66 9.55 -5.27
C GLN A 410 -26.46 10.12 -3.88
N ASN A 411 -26.02 11.38 -3.79
CA ASN A 411 -25.73 12.07 -2.52
C ASN A 411 -24.80 11.28 -1.57
N GLY A 412 -23.77 10.63 -2.12
CA GLY A 412 -22.79 9.87 -1.33
C GLY A 412 -23.25 8.47 -0.88
N VAL A 413 -24.48 8.05 -1.21
CA VAL A 413 -25.02 6.73 -0.86
C VAL A 413 -25.20 5.88 -2.11
N ARG A 414 -24.66 4.65 -2.12
CA ARG A 414 -24.84 3.69 -3.22
C ARG A 414 -26.12 2.88 -3.02
N GLY A 415 -26.92 2.77 -4.07
CA GLY A 415 -28.14 1.98 -4.04
C GLY A 415 -28.86 1.90 -5.40
N CYS A 416 -29.98 1.18 -5.41
CA CYS A 416 -30.85 1.04 -6.58
C CYS A 416 -31.85 2.18 -6.62
N PHE A 417 -31.81 3.00 -7.66
CA PHE A 417 -32.66 4.17 -7.83
C PHE A 417 -33.54 4.03 -9.07
N SER A 418 -34.85 4.23 -8.92
CA SER A 418 -35.79 4.10 -10.05
C SER A 418 -35.53 5.19 -11.10
N MET A 419 -35.49 4.79 -12.36
CA MET A 419 -35.32 5.69 -13.50
C MET A 419 -36.59 6.50 -13.84
N LYS A 420 -37.71 6.24 -13.16
CA LYS A 420 -39.02 6.85 -13.43
C LYS A 420 -39.71 7.30 -12.15
N SER A 421 -39.16 8.29 -11.45
CA SER A 421 -39.92 8.97 -10.41
C SER A 421 -40.95 9.93 -11.05
N SER A 422 -42.21 9.52 -11.06
CA SER A 422 -43.34 10.41 -11.34
C SER A 422 -43.87 11.02 -10.04
N TYR A 423 -44.25 12.30 -10.05
CA TYR A 423 -44.74 13.01 -8.87
C TYR A 423 -46.20 13.44 -9.07
N CYS A 424 -47.04 13.17 -8.08
CA CYS A 424 -48.37 13.77 -7.96
C CYS A 424 -48.26 15.00 -7.05
N ILE A 425 -48.78 16.13 -7.51
CA ILE A 425 -48.64 17.43 -6.82
C ILE A 425 -50.03 17.97 -6.49
N ALA A 426 -50.23 18.40 -5.25
CA ALA A 426 -51.36 19.21 -4.83
C ALA A 426 -50.83 20.57 -4.33
N ALA A 427 -51.40 21.67 -4.82
CA ALA A 427 -50.97 23.02 -4.51
C ALA A 427 -52.16 23.92 -4.10
N GLY A 428 -51.83 25.02 -3.42
CA GLY A 428 -52.82 26.02 -2.97
C GLY A 428 -53.70 26.54 -4.12
N GLY A 429 -54.96 26.86 -3.83
CA GLY A 429 -55.95 27.25 -4.83
C GLY A 429 -56.63 26.06 -5.56
N GLY A 430 -56.45 24.83 -5.04
CA GLY A 430 -57.13 23.62 -5.52
C GLY A 430 -56.57 23.06 -6.83
N VAL A 431 -55.26 23.21 -7.05
CA VAL A 431 -54.57 22.74 -8.26
C VAL A 431 -53.92 21.38 -8.00
N PHE A 432 -54.13 20.43 -8.91
CA PHE A 432 -53.55 19.10 -8.85
C PHE A 432 -52.84 18.74 -10.15
N ARG A 433 -51.73 18.02 -10.03
CA ARG A 433 -51.04 17.34 -11.13
C ARG A 433 -50.97 15.86 -10.82
N THR A 434 -51.51 15.01 -11.69
CA THR A 434 -51.47 13.56 -11.53
C THR A 434 -50.09 13.00 -11.86
N PHE A 435 -49.82 11.74 -11.49
CA PHE A 435 -48.55 11.07 -11.75
C PHE A 435 -48.19 10.99 -13.25
N ASP A 436 -49.19 10.89 -14.13
CA ASP A 436 -49.07 10.90 -15.58
C ASP A 436 -49.11 12.31 -16.19
N GLY A 437 -49.20 13.35 -15.36
CA GLY A 437 -49.01 14.75 -15.77
C GLY A 437 -50.26 15.52 -16.18
N ALA A 438 -51.47 14.97 -15.97
CA ALA A 438 -52.71 15.70 -16.17
C ALA A 438 -52.90 16.78 -15.09
N PHE A 439 -53.40 17.95 -15.50
CA PHE A 439 -53.66 19.07 -14.60
C PHE A 439 -55.16 19.22 -14.34
N LEU A 440 -55.52 19.34 -13.06
CA LEU A 440 -56.90 19.43 -12.59
C LEU A 440 -57.04 20.62 -11.65
N ARG A 441 -58.19 21.31 -11.69
CA ARG A 441 -58.49 22.41 -10.79
C ARG A 441 -59.90 22.29 -10.21
N PHE A 442 -59.99 22.14 -8.90
CA PHE A 442 -61.27 22.05 -8.19
C PHE A 442 -61.28 23.01 -6.99
N PRO A 443 -62.15 24.04 -6.99
CA PRO A 443 -62.30 24.93 -5.85
C PRO A 443 -63.16 24.24 -4.78
N ALA A 444 -62.50 23.59 -3.81
CA ALA A 444 -63.16 22.93 -2.70
C ALA A 444 -62.42 23.16 -1.37
N ASN A 445 -63.16 23.20 -0.27
CA ASN A 445 -62.70 23.38 1.10
C ASN A 445 -62.88 22.09 1.92
N CYS A 446 -62.48 20.97 1.34
CA CYS A 446 -62.69 19.63 1.90
C CYS A 446 -61.39 18.81 1.84
N ALA A 447 -61.40 17.65 2.50
CA ALA A 447 -60.34 16.67 2.44
C ALA A 447 -60.49 15.75 1.21
N PHE A 448 -59.38 15.46 0.54
CA PHE A 448 -59.30 14.59 -0.63
C PHE A 448 -58.23 13.53 -0.45
N VAL A 449 -58.53 12.30 -0.87
CA VAL A 449 -57.53 11.24 -1.01
C VAL A 449 -56.69 11.56 -2.25
N LEU A 450 -55.43 11.94 -2.06
CA LEU A 450 -54.51 12.29 -3.13
C LEU A 450 -53.90 11.04 -3.79
N SER A 451 -53.64 10.00 -3.01
CA SER A 451 -53.14 8.72 -3.53
C SER A 451 -53.42 7.59 -2.55
N THR A 452 -53.80 6.43 -3.08
CA THR A 452 -53.98 5.19 -2.33
C THR A 452 -53.83 3.99 -3.26
N ILE A 453 -53.74 2.80 -2.69
CA ILE A 453 -53.63 1.55 -3.44
C ILE A 453 -55.05 0.99 -3.66
N CYS A 454 -55.56 1.06 -4.90
CA CYS A 454 -56.92 0.63 -5.22
C CYS A 454 -57.12 -0.90 -5.27
N GLN A 455 -56.04 -1.67 -5.38
CA GLN A 455 -56.07 -3.15 -5.35
C GLN A 455 -55.48 -3.65 -4.04
N LYS A 456 -56.17 -4.56 -3.34
CA LYS A 456 -55.67 -5.14 -2.08
C LYS A 456 -54.33 -5.86 -2.30
N LEU A 457 -53.23 -5.23 -1.88
CA LEU A 457 -51.92 -5.86 -1.76
C LEU A 457 -51.80 -6.46 -0.35
N PRO A 458 -51.21 -7.66 -0.19
CA PRO A 458 -51.27 -8.40 1.07
C PRO A 458 -50.47 -7.77 2.23
N ASP A 459 -49.45 -6.95 1.95
CA ASP A 459 -48.48 -6.52 2.99
C ASP A 459 -48.31 -5.00 3.16
N ILE A 460 -48.88 -4.17 2.27
CA ILE A 460 -48.75 -2.70 2.34
C ILE A 460 -50.04 -2.03 1.88
N SER A 461 -50.61 -1.20 2.74
CA SER A 461 -51.69 -0.26 2.42
C SER A 461 -51.24 1.15 2.80
N PHE A 462 -51.51 2.13 1.93
CA PHE A 462 -51.32 3.53 2.29
C PHE A 462 -52.46 4.40 1.76
N GLN A 463 -52.72 5.50 2.45
CA GLN A 463 -53.66 6.52 2.02
C GLN A 463 -53.12 7.89 2.38
N LEU A 464 -52.90 8.72 1.37
CA LEU A 464 -52.52 10.13 1.54
C LEU A 464 -53.76 10.99 1.37
N ILE A 465 -54.14 11.71 2.42
CA ILE A 465 -55.29 12.60 2.46
C ILE A 465 -54.79 14.03 2.68
N ILE A 466 -55.14 14.91 1.76
CA ILE A 466 -54.86 16.34 1.87
C ILE A 466 -56.14 17.08 2.21
N ASN A 467 -56.07 17.94 3.22
CA ASN A 467 -57.18 18.81 3.57
C ASN A 467 -56.92 20.23 3.10
N PHE A 468 -57.91 20.82 2.43
CA PHE A 468 -57.86 22.22 1.97
C PHE A 468 -58.73 23.07 2.88
N ASP A 469 -58.08 23.95 3.63
CA ASP A 469 -58.75 24.90 4.50
C ASP A 469 -58.95 26.24 3.78
N LYS A 470 -60.03 26.94 4.13
CA LYS A 470 -60.44 28.17 3.48
C LYS A 470 -59.97 29.35 4.33
N TRP A 471 -58.89 30.00 3.90
CA TRP A 471 -58.41 31.22 4.54
C TRP A 471 -58.97 32.46 3.83
N THR A 472 -59.40 33.43 4.63
CA THR A 472 -60.18 34.61 4.26
C THR A 472 -59.42 35.57 3.32
N TYR A 473 -60.15 36.08 2.31
CA TYR A 473 -59.89 37.13 1.31
C TYR A 473 -58.43 37.46 0.86
N PRO A 474 -58.12 37.35 -0.46
CA PRO A 474 -58.95 36.86 -1.56
C PRO A 474 -58.91 35.32 -1.57
N ASN A 475 -60.10 34.67 -1.54
CA ASN A 475 -60.37 33.22 -1.54
C ASN A 475 -59.25 32.29 -2.07
N LEU A 476 -58.21 32.05 -1.28
CA LEU A 476 -57.13 31.10 -1.58
C LEU A 476 -57.25 29.94 -0.59
N THR A 477 -57.46 28.73 -1.12
CA THR A 477 -57.42 27.52 -0.32
C THR A 477 -55.97 27.15 -0.03
N VAL A 478 -55.66 26.90 1.23
CA VAL A 478 -54.32 26.52 1.69
C VAL A 478 -54.40 25.09 2.21
N ILE A 479 -53.33 24.31 1.98
CA ILE A 479 -53.26 22.93 2.47
C ILE A 479 -53.02 22.95 3.98
N SER A 480 -53.87 22.30 4.75
CA SER A 480 -53.82 22.26 6.22
C SER A 480 -54.63 21.09 6.77
N PRO A 481 -54.09 20.29 7.72
CA PRO A 481 -52.88 19.47 7.66
C PRO A 481 -53.00 18.28 6.68
N VAL A 482 -51.89 17.56 6.44
CA VAL A 482 -51.84 16.35 5.58
C VAL A 482 -51.86 15.10 6.46
N TYR A 483 -52.76 14.17 6.17
CA TYR A 483 -52.86 12.89 6.86
C TYR A 483 -52.29 11.81 5.94
N PHE A 484 -51.36 11.02 6.46
CA PHE A 484 -50.80 9.89 5.75
C PHE A 484 -50.94 8.63 6.58
N TYR A 485 -51.70 7.67 6.06
CA TYR A 485 -51.92 6.38 6.67
C TYR A 485 -51.00 5.36 6.01
N ILE A 486 -50.28 4.56 6.80
CA ILE A 486 -49.56 3.37 6.33
C ILE A 486 -49.93 2.21 7.26
N ASN A 487 -50.47 1.11 6.72
CA ASN A 487 -50.74 -0.11 7.48
C ASN A 487 -51.48 0.14 8.81
N GLU A 488 -52.49 1.02 8.79
CA GLU A 488 -53.30 1.46 9.94
C GLU A 488 -52.63 2.44 10.92
N GLU A 489 -51.36 2.83 10.73
CA GLU A 489 -50.72 3.90 11.51
C GLU A 489 -50.98 5.28 10.86
N GLN A 490 -51.39 6.27 11.66
CA GLN A 490 -51.70 7.62 11.21
C GLN A 490 -50.51 8.58 11.42
N ILE A 491 -50.04 9.19 10.35
CA ILE A 491 -49.02 10.23 10.37
C ILE A 491 -49.68 11.56 9.99
N LEU A 492 -49.72 12.49 10.95
CA LEU A 492 -50.18 13.86 10.73
C LEU A 492 -48.99 14.77 10.43
N ILE A 493 -49.05 15.46 9.30
CA ILE A 493 -48.08 16.48 8.92
C ILE A 493 -48.79 17.83 9.03
N SER A 494 -48.49 18.58 10.10
CA SER A 494 -48.97 19.96 10.28
C SER A 494 -47.82 20.94 10.11
N ASP A 495 -48.19 22.14 9.63
CA ASP A 495 -47.39 23.35 9.46
C ASP A 495 -45.86 23.26 9.60
N ARG A 496 -45.21 23.53 8.46
CA ARG A 496 -43.79 23.79 8.14
C ARG A 496 -42.67 22.97 8.77
N ASN A 497 -42.85 22.16 9.82
CA ASN A 497 -41.79 21.26 10.34
C ASN A 497 -42.28 20.20 11.36
N THR A 498 -43.58 19.97 11.51
CA THR A 498 -44.10 19.03 12.52
C THR A 498 -44.76 17.80 11.90
N ILE A 499 -44.15 16.63 12.13
CA ILE A 499 -44.72 15.32 11.80
C ILE A 499 -45.06 14.64 13.12
N LYS A 500 -46.34 14.36 13.36
CA LYS A 500 -46.85 13.65 14.54
C LYS A 500 -47.37 12.28 14.13
N LEU A 501 -46.88 11.22 14.73
CA LEU A 501 -47.56 9.92 14.72
C LEU A 501 -48.73 10.01 15.70
N ILE A 502 -49.94 9.77 15.21
CA ILE A 502 -51.16 9.74 16.02
C ILE A 502 -51.48 8.27 16.22
N GLU A 503 -51.24 7.76 17.43
CA GLU A 503 -51.75 6.45 17.84
C GLU A 503 -53.22 6.64 18.25
N ASP A 504 -54.12 5.86 17.65
CA ASP A 504 -55.54 5.88 18.01
C ASP A 504 -55.72 5.49 19.48
N MET A 505 -56.40 6.36 20.25
CA MET A 505 -56.93 5.99 21.55
C MET A 505 -58.00 4.91 21.37
N LYS A 506 -57.67 3.68 21.77
CA LYS A 506 -58.67 2.66 22.12
C LYS A 506 -58.58 2.33 23.60
#